data_AF-A0A2M8SWJ9-F1
#
_entry.id   AF-A0A2M8SWJ9-F1
#
_cell.length_a   1.000
_cell.length_b   1.000
_cell.length_c   1.000
_cell.angle_alpha   90.00
_cell.angle_beta   90.00
_cell.angle_gamma   90.00
#
_symmetry.space_group_name_H-M   'P 1'
#
loop_
_entity.id
_entity.type
_entity.pdbx_description
1 polymer ?
#
loop_
_entity_poly.entity_id
_entity_poly.type
_entity_poly.pdbx_seq_one_letter_code
_entity_poly.pdbx_strand_id
1 'polypeptide(L)'
;MSWTPNEYKRKLKAAKLREIDEIELLARNAMFHRYALNEKRPKESKMFDARKARRELERSLTSDENKWRESDINKLGPRAKGVQMLNDAVRSYFGKQSKEKG
;
A
#
# COMPACT_ATOMS: atom_id res chain seq x y z
N MET A 1 -29.07 12.76 -19.48
CA MET A 1 -28.66 12.92 -18.07
C MET A 1 -27.14 12.93 -18.02
N SER A 2 -26.50 14.08 -17.79
CA SER A 2 -25.05 14.18 -17.58
C SER A 2 -24.77 14.14 -16.08
N TRP A 3 -23.76 13.40 -15.65
CA TRP A 3 -23.35 13.42 -14.24
C TRP A 3 -22.64 14.72 -13.91
N THR A 4 -22.82 15.19 -12.68
CA THR A 4 -21.97 16.24 -12.14
C THR A 4 -20.52 15.74 -12.00
N PRO A 5 -19.51 16.62 -12.05
CA PRO A 5 -18.11 16.23 -11.86
C PRO A 5 -17.87 15.45 -10.57
N ASN A 6 -18.61 15.77 -9.50
CA ASN A 6 -18.53 15.07 -8.22
C ASN A 6 -19.15 13.66 -8.27
N GLU A 7 -20.29 13.50 -8.93
CA GLU A 7 -20.89 12.19 -9.16
C GLU A 7 -20.00 11.29 -10.01
N TYR A 8 -19.37 11.84 -11.05
CA TYR A 8 -18.42 11.10 -11.88
C TYR A 8 -17.21 10.61 -11.07
N LYS A 9 -16.59 11.48 -10.25
CA LYS A 9 -15.50 11.09 -9.35
C LYS A 9 -15.92 9.99 -8.37
N ARG A 10 -17.10 10.11 -7.77
CA ARG A 10 -17.65 9.07 -6.87
C ARG A 10 -17.89 7.76 -7.58
N LYS A 11 -18.35 7.80 -8.84
CA LYS A 11 -18.54 6.59 -9.65
C LYS A 11 -17.21 5.89 -9.94
N LEU A 12 -16.17 6.64 -10.32
CA LEU A 12 -14.84 6.08 -10.52
C LEU A 12 -14.28 5.45 -9.23
N LYS A 13 -14.44 6.13 -8.08
CA LYS A 13 -14.07 5.58 -6.77
C LYS A 13 -14.79 4.26 -6.51
N ALA A 14 -16.11 4.22 -6.72
CA ALA A 14 -16.91 3.02 -6.50
C ALA A 14 -16.50 1.87 -7.41
N ALA A 15 -16.19 2.14 -8.68
CA ALA A 15 -15.68 1.13 -9.61
C ALA A 15 -14.34 0.55 -9.12
N LYS A 16 -13.41 1.40 -8.68
CA LYS A 16 -12.11 0.96 -8.15
C LYS A 16 -12.23 0.18 -6.84
N LEU A 17 -13.18 0.52 -5.98
CA LEU A 17 -13.45 -0.30 -4.79
C LEU A 17 -13.93 -1.70 -5.14
N ARG A 18 -14.79 -1.84 -6.16
CA ARG A 18 -15.24 -3.16 -6.64
C ARG A 18 -14.10 -4.00 -7.20
N GLU A 19 -13.21 -3.39 -7.99
CA GLU A 19 -12.00 -4.07 -8.49
C GLU A 19 -11.15 -4.62 -7.32
N ILE A 20 -10.99 -3.84 -6.25
CA ILE A 20 -10.26 -4.28 -5.04
C ILE A 20 -10.97 -5.45 -4.37
N ASP A 21 -12.30 -5.40 -4.23
CA ASP A 21 -13.10 -6.46 -3.63
C ASP A 21 -13.03 -7.77 -4.45
N GLU A 22 -13.03 -7.68 -5.78
CA GLU A 22 -12.87 -8.82 -6.69
C GLU A 22 -11.50 -9.50 -6.50
N ILE A 23 -10.43 -8.71 -6.42
CA ILE A 23 -9.07 -9.23 -6.20
C ILE A 23 -8.94 -9.85 -4.80
N GLU A 24 -9.58 -9.26 -3.78
CA GLU A 24 -9.64 -9.82 -2.42
C GLU A 24 -10.29 -11.22 -2.45
N LEU A 25 -11.40 -11.37 -3.17
CA LEU A 25 -12.07 -12.66 -3.32
C LEU A 25 -11.21 -13.69 -4.06
N LEU A 26 -10.51 -13.28 -5.13
CA LEU A 26 -9.55 -14.13 -5.84
C LEU A 26 -8.40 -14.59 -4.93
N ALA A 27 -7.85 -13.68 -4.12
CA ALA A 27 -6.79 -13.99 -3.17
C ALA A 27 -7.26 -14.99 -2.10
N ARG A 28 -8.51 -14.88 -1.64
CA ARG A 28 -9.11 -15.85 -0.72
C ARG A 28 -9.28 -17.23 -1.36
N ASN A 29 -9.72 -17.29 -2.61
CA ASN A 29 -9.82 -18.55 -3.36
C ASN A 29 -8.44 -19.20 -3.53
N ALA A 30 -7.41 -18.42 -3.87
CA ALA A 30 -6.02 -18.91 -3.95
C ALA A 30 -5.49 -19.39 -2.59
N MET A 31 -5.84 -18.71 -1.48
CA MET A 31 -5.53 -19.16 -0.13
C MET A 31 -6.17 -20.51 0.20
N PHE A 32 -7.42 -20.73 -0.19
CA PHE A 32 -8.11 -22.00 0.01
C PHE A 32 -7.35 -23.15 -0.68
N HIS A 33 -6.89 -22.96 -1.92
CA HIS A 33 -6.03 -23.93 -2.60
C HIS A 33 -4.70 -24.17 -1.87
N ARG A 34 -4.08 -23.12 -1.31
CA ARG A 34 -2.85 -23.27 -0.52
C ARG A 34 -3.04 -24.05 0.79
N TYR A 35 -4.18 -23.86 1.46
CA TYR A 35 -4.55 -24.67 2.61
C TYR A 35 -4.72 -26.14 2.23
N ALA A 36 -5.33 -26.42 1.07
CA ALA A 36 -5.42 -27.79 0.54
C ALA A 36 -4.04 -28.42 0.25
N LEU A 37 -3.03 -27.59 -0.05
CA LEU A 37 -1.64 -28.01 -0.27
C LEU A 37 -0.78 -28.05 1.02
N ASN A 38 -1.39 -28.00 2.22
CA ASN A 38 -0.71 -28.11 3.51
C ASN A 38 0.34 -27.03 3.82
N GLU A 39 0.19 -25.82 3.30
CA GLU A 39 1.07 -24.72 3.69
C GLU A 39 0.85 -24.34 5.18
N LYS A 40 1.93 -24.24 5.97
CA LYS A 40 1.82 -24.09 7.44
C LYS A 40 1.23 -22.76 7.91
N ARG A 41 1.34 -21.67 7.15
CA ARG A 41 0.92 -20.30 7.57
C ARG A 41 0.54 -19.39 6.38
N PRO A 42 -0.43 -19.76 5.53
CA PRO A 42 -0.90 -18.88 4.47
C PRO A 42 -1.58 -17.65 5.11
N LYS A 43 -1.31 -16.48 4.53
CA LYS A 43 -1.89 -15.19 4.97
C LYS A 43 -2.43 -14.49 3.73
N GLU A 44 -3.68 -14.06 3.79
CA GLU A 44 -4.34 -13.35 2.70
C GLU A 44 -3.56 -12.11 2.29
N SER A 45 -3.09 -11.34 3.28
CA SER A 45 -2.29 -10.13 3.09
C SER A 45 -0.94 -10.36 2.37
N LYS A 46 -0.44 -11.60 2.30
CA LYS A 46 0.75 -11.93 1.50
C LYS A 46 0.43 -12.12 0.03
N MET A 47 -0.81 -12.47 -0.31
CA MET A 47 -1.29 -12.56 -1.69
C MET A 47 -1.80 -11.19 -2.14
N PHE A 48 -2.69 -10.58 -1.35
CA PHE A 48 -3.24 -9.27 -1.60
C PHE A 48 -3.63 -8.58 -0.29
N ASP A 49 -3.08 -7.39 -0.03
CA ASP A 49 -3.46 -6.56 1.10
C ASP A 49 -4.54 -5.56 0.70
N ALA A 50 -5.80 -6.01 0.74
CA ALA A 50 -6.95 -5.19 0.40
C ALA A 50 -7.06 -3.93 1.28
N ARG A 51 -6.63 -3.99 2.55
CA ARG A 51 -6.66 -2.83 3.46
C ARG A 51 -5.65 -1.76 3.05
N LYS A 52 -4.50 -2.18 2.54
CA LYS A 52 -3.51 -1.25 1.98
C LYS A 52 -4.02 -0.66 0.67
N ALA A 53 -4.60 -1.46 -0.22
CA ALA A 53 -5.16 -1.01 -1.49
C ALA A 53 -6.30 0.01 -1.30
N ARG A 54 -7.25 -0.24 -0.38
CA ARG A 54 -8.32 0.72 -0.04
C ARG A 54 -7.75 2.05 0.46
N ARG A 55 -6.74 1.99 1.35
CA ARG A 55 -6.05 3.19 1.86
C ARG A 55 -5.30 3.96 0.78
N GLU A 56 -4.67 3.27 -0.16
CA GLU A 56 -4.00 3.89 -1.31
C GLU A 56 -5.00 4.55 -2.26
N LEU A 57 -6.14 3.91 -2.52
CA LEU A 57 -7.22 4.48 -3.33
C LEU A 57 -7.80 5.74 -2.68
N GLU A 58 -8.07 5.72 -1.36
CA GLU A 58 -8.52 6.90 -0.64
C GLU A 58 -7.48 8.03 -0.68
N ARG A 59 -6.20 7.68 -0.53
CA ARG A 59 -5.11 8.66 -0.63
C ARG A 59 -5.00 9.25 -2.02
N SER A 60 -5.05 8.47 -3.09
CA SER A 60 -4.93 9.00 -4.46
C SER A 60 -6.07 9.94 -4.83
N LEU A 61 -7.29 9.65 -4.38
CA LEU A 61 -8.47 10.50 -4.59
C LEU A 61 -8.46 11.80 -3.78
N THR A 62 -7.76 11.81 -2.65
CA THR A 62 -7.66 12.98 -1.76
C THR A 62 -6.36 13.76 -1.98
N SER A 63 -5.47 13.25 -2.84
CA SER A 63 -4.10 13.75 -3.01
C SER A 63 -3.98 14.83 -4.10
N ASP A 64 -4.60 15.99 -3.88
CA ASP A 64 -3.91 17.23 -4.28
C ASP A 64 -2.72 17.54 -3.32
N GLU A 65 -2.63 16.84 -2.17
CA GLU A 65 -1.70 17.15 -1.07
C GLU A 65 -0.49 16.20 -0.89
N ASN A 66 -0.37 15.03 -1.57
CA ASN A 66 0.78 14.12 -1.39
C ASN A 66 1.91 14.27 -2.43
N LYS A 67 2.13 15.47 -3.00
CA LYS A 67 3.33 15.77 -3.81
C LYS A 67 4.64 15.47 -3.07
N TRP A 68 4.63 15.52 -1.73
CA TRP A 68 5.80 15.22 -0.89
C TRP A 68 6.18 13.73 -0.83
N ARG A 69 5.31 12.81 -1.28
CA ARG A 69 5.59 11.37 -1.35
C ARG A 69 5.86 10.88 -2.77
N GLU A 70 5.39 11.62 -3.77
CA GLU A 70 5.67 11.40 -5.20
C GLU A 70 7.10 11.80 -5.61
N SER A 71 7.90 12.11 -4.60
CA SER A 71 9.24 12.55 -4.77
C SER A 71 10.11 11.34 -5.12
N ASP A 72 10.18 11.01 -6.41
CA ASP A 72 11.27 10.21 -6.95
C ASP A 72 12.56 10.69 -6.30
N ILE A 73 13.26 9.79 -5.59
CA ILE A 73 14.51 10.12 -4.89
C ILE A 73 15.57 10.61 -5.90
N ASN A 74 15.42 10.23 -7.17
CA ASN A 74 16.24 10.70 -8.29
C ASN A 74 15.86 12.12 -8.79
N LYS A 75 14.68 12.64 -8.43
CA LYS A 75 14.23 14.01 -8.73
C LYS A 75 14.44 14.96 -7.55
N LEU A 76 14.48 14.44 -6.31
CA LEU A 76 14.89 15.21 -5.15
C LEU A 76 16.42 15.22 -5.08
N GLY A 77 17.03 16.37 -5.31
CA GLY A 77 18.49 16.53 -5.37
C GLY A 77 19.27 15.93 -4.17
N PRO A 78 20.61 15.91 -4.25
CA PRO A 78 21.51 15.10 -3.41
C PRO A 78 21.29 15.22 -1.89
N ARG A 79 20.75 16.34 -1.41
CA ARG A 79 20.41 16.58 0.00
C ARG A 79 19.31 15.66 0.52
N ALA A 80 18.27 15.39 -0.25
CA ALA A 80 17.15 14.55 0.18
C ALA A 80 17.55 13.08 0.32
N LYS A 81 18.40 12.61 -0.61
CA LYS A 81 19.00 11.27 -0.56
C LYS A 81 19.87 11.10 0.69
N GLY A 82 20.65 12.12 1.06
CA GLY A 82 21.44 12.12 2.30
C GLY A 82 20.60 12.02 3.57
N VAL A 83 19.48 12.76 3.66
CA VAL A 83 18.56 12.71 4.81
C VAL A 83 17.90 11.33 4.92
N GLN A 84 17.59 10.68 3.80
CA GLN A 84 17.01 9.34 3.81
C GLN A 84 18.02 8.29 4.28
N MET A 85 19.24 8.31 3.76
CA MET A 85 20.31 7.40 4.20
C MET A 85 20.60 7.55 5.70
N LEU A 86 20.57 8.79 6.22
CA LEU A 86 20.69 9.05 7.64
C LEU A 86 19.54 8.41 8.43
N ASN A 87 18.28 8.64 8.01
CA ASN A 87 17.12 8.07 8.67
C ASN A 87 17.10 6.54 8.65
N ASP A 88 17.53 5.92 7.55
CA ASP A 88 17.65 4.47 7.43
C ASP A 88 18.77 3.92 8.32
N ALA A 89 19.92 4.61 8.39
CA ALA A 89 21.00 4.24 9.29
C ALA A 89 20.57 4.31 10.75
N VAL A 90 19.89 5.40 11.15
CA VAL A 90 19.33 5.59 12.49
C VAL A 90 18.36 4.47 12.84
N ARG A 91 17.40 4.15 11.96
CA ARG A 91 16.45 3.04 12.17
C ARG A 91 17.14 1.70 12.30
N SER A 92 18.19 1.45 11.51
CA SER A 92 18.93 0.19 11.56
C SER A 92 19.72 0.02 12.87
N TYR A 93 20.31 1.11 13.37
CA TYR A 93 21.07 1.11 14.61
C TYR A 93 20.15 0.87 15.82
N PHE A 94 19.07 1.63 15.94
CA PHE A 94 18.12 1.46 17.04
C PHE A 94 17.33 0.15 16.95
N GLY A 95 17.05 -0.35 15.74
CA GLY A 95 16.43 -1.66 15.53
C GLY A 95 17.34 -2.85 15.88
N LYS A 96 18.67 -2.70 15.77
CA LYS A 96 19.63 -3.70 16.26
C LYS A 96 19.72 -3.69 17.79
N GLN A 97 19.76 -2.50 18.40
CA GLN A 97 19.77 -2.35 19.85
C GLN A 97 18.54 -2.96 20.54
N SER A 98 17.37 -2.96 19.88
CA SER A 98 16.18 -3.64 20.41
C SER A 98 16.24 -5.17 20.31
N LYS A 99 17.07 -5.73 19.41
CA LYS A 99 17.21 -7.18 19.22
C LYS A 99 18.29 -7.80 20.11
N GLU A 100 19.26 -7.01 20.60
CA GLU A 100 20.32 -7.48 21.49
C GLU A 100 19.91 -7.47 22.97
N LYS A 101 18.76 -6.89 23.32
CA LYS A 101 18.26 -6.76 24.71
C LYS A 101 17.06 -7.68 25.02
N GLY A 102 16.71 -8.62 24.16
CA GLY A 102 15.66 -9.62 24.39
C GLY A 102 16.18 -11.02 24.14
#